data_AF-A0A7G4A0N9-F1
#
_entry.id   AF-A0A7G4A0N9-F1
#
_cell.length_a   1.000
_cell.length_b   1.000
_cell.length_c   1.000
_cell.angle_alpha   90.00
_cell.angle_beta   90.00
_cell.angle_gamma   90.00
#
_symmetry.space_group_name_H-M   'P 1'
#
loop_
_entity.id
_entity.type
_entity.pdbx_description
1 polymer ?
#
loop_
_entity_poly.entity_id
_entity_poly.type
_entity_poly.pdbx_seq_one_letter_code
_entity_poly.pdbx_strand_id
1 'polypeptide(L)'
;MLSWLIKMFTLKNEKMLAKQLSKVDAHGKYAPFPGVTVISACYPKQKEFCETIYQFLVNNPLIVHHFLPLPAKSYHMTTMSLETEQQIGSSWSQFITNNLPHYKRIQQALQKNPLCPSIEKMEVSIGRTISLTLSLPKEQEAQIKKIATFLNIEETIPKIFHITLAYSRFKRAPYIEISEQLQAEITKELNKIIGKIKFPLEIAEYTLCYFNDMTAFPLWDAENNPFTQTQSPQHDLRFIQEDGTVTDERQEHDHETMLTI
;
A
#
# COMPACT_ATOMS: atom_id res chain seq x y z
N MET A 1 12.61 19.30 -42.80
CA MET A 1 12.46 20.57 -42.08
C MET A 1 11.00 20.68 -41.67
N LEU A 2 10.77 20.83 -40.35
CA LEU A 2 9.52 21.13 -39.63
C LEU A 2 8.33 20.17 -39.83
N SER A 3 8.03 19.33 -38.84
CA SER A 3 7.34 19.66 -37.57
C SER A 3 5.87 19.99 -37.84
N TRP A 4 4.96 19.19 -37.29
CA TRP A 4 3.68 19.58 -36.67
C TRP A 4 2.80 18.33 -36.52
N LEU A 5 2.88 17.69 -35.34
CA LEU A 5 1.82 16.81 -34.81
C LEU A 5 1.75 17.04 -33.29
N ILE A 6 1.14 18.18 -32.99
CA ILE A 6 0.21 18.47 -31.89
C ILE A 6 0.50 17.73 -30.57
N LYS A 7 1.34 18.38 -29.75
CA LYS A 7 1.24 18.35 -28.29
C LYS A 7 0.01 19.16 -27.88
N MET A 8 -1.07 18.53 -27.42
CA MET A 8 -2.12 19.23 -26.66
C MET A 8 -2.81 18.28 -25.67
N PHE A 9 -2.17 17.99 -24.55
CA PHE A 9 -2.87 17.77 -23.29
C PHE A 9 -2.06 18.41 -22.17
N THR A 10 -2.30 19.69 -21.96
CA THR A 10 -1.93 20.37 -20.72
C THR A 10 -2.93 21.50 -20.51
N LEU A 11 -4.12 21.13 -20.03
CA LEU A 11 -5.06 22.11 -19.50
C LEU A 11 -4.51 22.57 -18.14
N LYS A 12 -3.96 23.78 -18.12
CA LYS A 12 -3.63 24.51 -16.90
C LYS A 12 -4.87 25.26 -16.40
N ASN A 13 -5.17 25.02 -15.12
CA ASN A 13 -5.72 25.94 -14.14
C ASN A 13 -7.15 26.46 -14.31
N GLU A 14 -8.09 25.73 -13.70
CA GLU A 14 -9.00 26.36 -12.74
C GLU A 14 -8.58 25.96 -11.33
N LYS A 15 -8.15 26.95 -10.53
CA LYS A 15 -7.92 26.81 -9.09
C LYS A 15 -9.28 26.65 -8.38
N MET A 16 -9.92 25.49 -8.50
CA MET A 16 -10.56 24.95 -7.31
C MET A 16 -9.44 24.52 -6.37
N LEU A 17 -9.51 24.89 -5.10
CA LEU A 17 -8.68 24.32 -4.05
C LEU A 17 -8.97 22.82 -4.00
N ALA A 18 -8.37 22.05 -4.92
CA ALA A 18 -8.38 20.61 -4.88
C ALA A 18 -7.75 20.26 -3.54
N LYS A 19 -8.57 19.69 -2.64
CA LYS A 19 -8.13 19.24 -1.32
C LYS A 19 -6.90 18.39 -1.55
N GLN A 20 -5.73 18.88 -1.14
CA GLN A 20 -4.48 18.16 -1.34
C GLN A 20 -4.54 16.89 -0.50
N LEU A 21 -4.88 15.77 -1.15
CA LEU A 21 -4.92 14.47 -0.49
C LEU A 21 -3.56 14.17 0.12
N SER A 22 -3.56 13.42 1.20
CA SER A 22 -2.32 13.03 1.86
C SER A 22 -2.50 11.78 2.64
N LYS A 23 -1.47 10.94 2.60
CA LYS A 23 -1.41 9.64 3.27
C LYS A 23 -1.71 9.71 4.77
N VAL A 24 -1.36 10.83 5.41
CA VAL A 24 -1.63 11.10 6.83
C VAL A 24 -2.37 12.43 6.95
N ASP A 25 -3.44 12.46 7.74
CA ASP A 25 -4.25 13.66 7.99
C ASP A 25 -3.61 14.61 9.01
N ALA A 26 -4.30 15.71 9.32
CA ALA A 26 -3.83 16.68 10.33
C ALA A 26 -3.86 16.13 11.77
N HIS A 27 -4.52 14.99 11.99
CA HIS A 27 -4.66 14.32 13.29
C HIS A 27 -3.66 13.16 13.45
N GLY A 28 -2.76 12.94 12.49
CA GLY A 28 -1.78 11.86 12.54
C GLY A 28 -2.40 10.48 12.35
N LYS A 29 -3.46 10.38 11.55
CA LYS A 29 -4.13 9.13 11.15
C LYS A 29 -4.01 8.91 9.64
N TYR A 30 -4.10 7.66 9.20
CA TYR A 30 -4.20 7.38 7.77
C TYR A 30 -5.47 8.01 7.21
N ALA A 31 -5.33 8.67 6.07
CA ALA A 31 -6.44 9.32 5.39
C ALA A 31 -6.65 8.69 4.01
N PRO A 32 -7.84 8.88 3.41
CA PRO A 32 -8.07 8.50 2.03
C PRO A 32 -6.97 9.05 1.12
N PHE A 33 -6.34 8.13 0.41
CA PHE A 33 -5.32 8.40 -0.59
C PHE A 33 -5.48 7.35 -1.71
N PRO A 34 -6.54 7.42 -2.51
CA PRO A 34 -6.82 6.38 -3.49
C PRO A 34 -5.79 6.33 -4.61
N GLY A 35 -5.51 5.14 -5.12
CA GLY A 35 -4.57 4.95 -6.22
C GLY A 35 -4.48 3.52 -6.74
N VAL A 36 -3.68 3.37 -7.78
CA VAL A 36 -3.39 2.10 -8.46
C VAL A 36 -1.87 1.92 -8.50
N THR A 37 -1.40 0.68 -8.29
CA THR A 37 0.02 0.38 -8.26
C THR A 37 0.29 -1.07 -8.63
N VAL A 38 1.52 -1.37 -9.05
CA VAL A 38 2.04 -2.74 -9.10
C VAL A 38 2.96 -2.94 -7.90
N ILE A 39 2.65 -3.93 -7.09
CA ILE A 39 3.39 -4.24 -5.86
C ILE A 39 3.71 -5.73 -5.79
N SER A 40 4.77 -6.05 -5.05
CA SER A 40 5.04 -7.39 -4.56
C SER A 40 4.89 -7.39 -3.04
N ALA A 41 3.92 -8.17 -2.55
CA ALA A 41 3.59 -8.21 -1.12
C ALA A 41 4.58 -9.08 -0.34
N CYS A 42 4.94 -8.65 0.87
CA CYS A 42 5.72 -9.48 1.79
C CYS A 42 4.83 -10.50 2.50
N TYR A 43 3.61 -10.10 2.88
CA TYR A 43 2.61 -10.95 3.52
C TYR A 43 1.78 -11.70 2.46
N PRO A 44 1.40 -12.98 2.66
CA PRO A 44 1.64 -13.83 3.83
C PRO A 44 2.98 -14.57 3.81
N LYS A 45 3.73 -14.53 2.70
CA LYS A 45 4.94 -15.35 2.50
C LYS A 45 6.03 -15.13 3.55
N GLN A 46 6.17 -13.90 4.01
CA GLN A 46 7.12 -13.46 5.03
C GLN A 46 6.41 -13.00 6.31
N LYS A 47 5.34 -13.71 6.70
CA LYS A 47 4.49 -13.38 7.86
C LYS A 47 5.27 -13.07 9.13
N GLU A 48 6.13 -13.98 9.58
CA GLU A 48 6.87 -13.82 10.84
C GLU A 48 7.76 -12.57 10.81
N PHE A 49 8.44 -12.31 9.70
CA PHE A 49 9.26 -11.12 9.50
C PHE A 49 8.42 -9.84 9.59
N CYS A 50 7.30 -9.78 8.86
CA CYS A 50 6.41 -8.62 8.86
C CYS A 50 5.78 -8.36 10.23
N GLU A 51 5.30 -9.42 10.90
CA GLU A 51 4.67 -9.31 12.22
C GLU A 51 5.69 -8.91 13.29
N THR A 52 6.92 -9.44 13.24
CA THR A 52 7.99 -9.07 14.18
C THR A 52 8.33 -7.58 14.07
N ILE A 53 8.50 -7.06 12.85
CA ILE A 53 8.73 -5.63 12.62
C ILE A 53 7.54 -4.81 13.15
N TYR A 54 6.32 -5.18 12.77
CA TYR A 54 5.14 -4.45 13.17
C TYR A 54 5.01 -4.37 14.70
N GLN A 55 5.19 -5.50 15.40
CA GLN A 55 5.15 -5.57 16.86
C GLN A 55 6.21 -4.67 17.51
N PHE A 56 7.44 -4.68 17.00
CA PHE A 56 8.48 -3.76 17.47
C PHE A 56 8.04 -2.29 17.34
N LEU A 57 7.51 -1.91 16.17
CA LEU A 57 7.14 -0.52 15.90
C LEU A 57 5.95 -0.05 16.76
N VAL A 58 4.92 -0.88 16.96
CA VAL A 58 3.73 -0.49 17.71
C VAL A 58 3.91 -0.54 19.23
N ASN A 59 4.82 -1.40 19.72
CA ASN A 59 5.05 -1.55 21.16
C ASN A 59 6.03 -0.49 21.72
N ASN A 60 6.68 0.32 20.87
CA ASN A 60 7.55 1.41 21.31
C ASN A 60 6.77 2.75 21.36
N PRO A 61 6.52 3.32 22.55
CA PRO A 61 5.75 4.55 22.71
C PRO A 61 6.32 5.75 21.95
N LEU A 62 7.65 5.86 21.86
CA LEU A 62 8.30 6.96 21.15
C LEU A 62 8.12 6.83 19.63
N ILE A 63 8.22 5.61 19.10
CA ILE A 63 7.94 5.35 17.68
C ILE A 63 6.49 5.72 17.37
N VAL A 64 5.51 5.22 18.13
CA VAL A 64 4.10 5.51 17.85
C VAL A 64 3.70 6.96 18.11
N HIS A 65 4.50 7.72 18.86
CA HIS A 65 4.31 9.16 19.04
C HIS A 65 4.72 9.95 17.78
N HIS A 66 5.84 9.59 17.16
CA HIS A 66 6.38 10.32 16.00
C HIS A 66 5.94 9.73 14.64
N PHE A 67 5.66 8.44 14.61
CA PHE A 67 5.32 7.67 13.44
C PHE A 67 3.98 6.95 13.61
N LEU A 68 3.38 6.66 12.46
CA LEU A 68 2.21 5.84 12.29
C LEU A 68 2.68 4.55 11.60
N PRO A 69 2.89 3.45 12.36
CA PRO A 69 3.24 2.16 11.78
C PRO A 69 2.14 1.63 10.87
N LEU A 70 2.56 1.13 9.71
CA LEU A 70 1.69 0.43 8.78
C LEU A 70 1.39 -0.97 9.30
N PRO A 71 0.17 -1.51 9.09
CA PRO A 71 -0.13 -2.90 9.40
C PRO A 71 0.83 -3.86 8.71
N ALA A 72 1.26 -4.93 9.40
CA ALA A 72 2.17 -5.94 8.82
C ALA A 72 1.71 -6.48 7.45
N LYS A 73 0.39 -6.65 7.29
CA LYS A 73 -0.24 -7.16 6.07
C LYS A 73 -0.11 -6.21 4.87
N SER A 74 0.19 -4.93 5.11
CA SER A 74 0.34 -3.92 4.06
C SER A 74 1.80 -3.75 3.61
N TYR A 75 2.76 -4.48 4.19
CA TYR A 75 4.16 -4.40 3.79
C TYR A 75 4.35 -4.99 2.40
N HIS A 76 4.91 -4.17 1.50
CA HIS A 76 5.15 -4.51 0.12
C HIS A 76 6.32 -3.71 -0.45
N MET A 77 6.85 -4.20 -1.56
CA MET A 77 7.74 -3.45 -2.45
C MET A 77 6.93 -2.97 -3.66
N THR A 78 6.90 -1.67 -3.92
CA THR A 78 6.33 -1.13 -5.16
C THR A 78 7.30 -1.39 -6.31
N THR A 79 6.82 -1.98 -7.41
CA THR A 79 7.58 -2.12 -8.64
C THR A 79 7.24 -1.03 -9.64
N MET A 80 5.98 -0.59 -9.68
CA MET A 80 5.48 0.49 -10.54
C MET A 80 4.44 1.32 -9.79
N SER A 81 4.72 2.62 -9.61
CA SER A 81 3.82 3.58 -8.97
C SER A 81 3.00 4.30 -10.04
N LEU A 82 1.82 3.77 -10.36
CA LEU A 82 0.99 4.24 -11.48
C LEU A 82 0.33 5.59 -11.16
N GLU A 83 -0.93 5.62 -10.75
CA GLU A 83 -1.67 6.87 -10.52
C GLU A 83 -2.32 6.92 -9.14
N THR A 84 -2.48 8.14 -8.66
CA THR A 84 -3.22 8.45 -7.44
C THR A 84 -4.25 9.53 -7.71
N GLU A 85 -5.35 9.53 -6.96
CA GLU A 85 -6.34 10.59 -7.02
C GLU A 85 -5.72 11.96 -6.71
N GLN A 86 -4.66 12.01 -5.89
CA GLN A 86 -3.93 13.25 -5.61
C GLN A 86 -3.35 13.88 -6.90
N GLN A 87 -2.84 13.07 -7.82
CA GLN A 87 -2.23 13.54 -9.06
C GLN A 87 -3.27 13.89 -10.12
N ILE A 88 -4.36 13.12 -10.20
CA ILE A 88 -5.40 13.26 -11.22
C ILE A 88 -6.45 14.32 -10.84
N GLY A 89 -6.81 14.40 -9.56
CA GLY A 89 -7.82 15.31 -9.04
C GLY A 89 -9.25 14.80 -9.21
N SER A 90 -10.20 15.72 -9.32
CA SER A 90 -11.64 15.44 -9.25
C SER A 90 -12.19 14.52 -10.34
N SER A 91 -11.45 14.31 -11.43
CA SER A 91 -11.81 13.37 -12.50
C SER A 91 -11.35 11.93 -12.23
N TRP A 92 -10.84 11.62 -11.04
CA TRP A 92 -10.27 10.30 -10.69
C TRP A 92 -11.10 9.11 -11.13
N SER A 93 -12.38 9.05 -10.72
CA SER A 93 -13.23 7.91 -11.07
C SER A 93 -13.41 7.78 -12.59
N GLN A 94 -13.66 8.90 -13.30
CA GLN A 94 -13.77 8.88 -14.76
C GLN A 94 -12.44 8.49 -15.44
N PHE A 95 -11.31 8.97 -14.91
CA PHE A 95 -9.98 8.65 -15.40
C PHE A 95 -9.72 7.15 -15.29
N ILE A 96 -10.03 6.52 -14.15
CA ILE A 96 -9.88 5.08 -13.96
C ILE A 96 -10.76 4.32 -14.96
N THR A 97 -12.04 4.68 -15.09
CA THR A 97 -12.96 4.05 -16.05
C THR A 97 -12.42 4.11 -17.48
N ASN A 98 -11.94 5.29 -17.90
CA ASN A 98 -11.41 5.48 -19.25
C ASN A 98 -10.11 4.69 -19.50
N ASN A 99 -9.34 4.42 -18.45
CA ASN A 99 -8.05 3.73 -18.54
C ASN A 99 -8.10 2.23 -18.21
N LEU A 100 -9.28 1.64 -17.93
CA LEU A 100 -9.42 0.19 -17.73
C LEU A 100 -8.72 -0.66 -18.84
N PRO A 101 -8.83 -0.34 -20.14
CA PRO A 101 -8.12 -1.10 -21.18
C PRO A 101 -6.59 -1.04 -21.07
N HIS A 102 -6.03 0.01 -20.46
CA HIS A 102 -4.60 0.10 -20.18
C HIS A 102 -4.23 -0.78 -18.98
N TYR A 103 -4.97 -0.70 -17.88
CA TYR A 103 -4.74 -1.54 -16.69
C TYR A 103 -4.90 -3.03 -16.98
N LYS A 104 -5.86 -3.43 -17.82
CA LYS A 104 -5.99 -4.81 -18.31
C LYS A 104 -4.75 -5.27 -19.06
N ARG A 105 -4.15 -4.41 -19.90
CA ARG A 105 -2.88 -4.72 -20.58
C ARG A 105 -1.72 -4.87 -19.60
N ILE A 106 -1.66 -4.03 -18.57
CA ILE A 106 -0.67 -4.17 -17.49
C ILE A 106 -0.85 -5.54 -16.84
N GLN A 107 -2.05 -5.87 -16.36
CA GLN A 107 -2.34 -7.14 -15.69
C GLN A 107 -1.97 -8.36 -16.57
N GLN A 108 -2.34 -8.34 -17.85
CA GLN A 108 -1.97 -9.40 -18.80
C GLN A 108 -0.44 -9.50 -19.00
N ALA A 109 0.27 -8.39 -19.04
CA ALA A 109 1.72 -8.38 -19.17
C ALA A 109 2.40 -8.97 -17.94
N LEU A 110 1.90 -8.66 -16.73
CA LEU A 110 2.38 -9.23 -15.47
C LEU A 110 2.14 -10.75 -15.44
N GLN A 111 0.94 -11.22 -15.79
CA GLN A 111 0.61 -12.65 -15.84
C GLN A 111 1.45 -13.44 -16.85
N LYS A 112 1.79 -12.83 -18.00
CA LYS A 112 2.65 -13.47 -19.02
C LYS A 112 4.12 -13.49 -18.63
N ASN A 113 4.52 -12.64 -17.70
CA ASN A 113 5.89 -12.49 -17.25
C ASN A 113 5.90 -12.49 -15.72
N PRO A 114 5.56 -13.58 -15.03
CA PRO A 114 5.53 -13.59 -13.58
C PRO A 114 6.93 -13.31 -13.01
N LEU A 115 7.00 -12.62 -11.86
CA LEU A 115 8.23 -12.41 -11.13
C LEU A 115 7.92 -12.39 -9.63
N CYS A 116 8.59 -13.28 -8.89
CA CYS A 116 8.71 -13.19 -7.44
C CYS A 116 10.05 -12.51 -7.11
N PRO A 117 10.05 -11.24 -6.64
CA PRO A 117 11.27 -10.55 -6.30
C PRO A 117 12.05 -11.29 -5.20
N SER A 118 13.35 -11.36 -5.39
CA SER A 118 14.29 -12.01 -4.48
C SER A 118 15.19 -10.92 -3.92
N ILE A 119 15.03 -10.58 -2.65
CA ILE A 119 15.76 -9.46 -2.03
C ILE A 119 17.13 -9.97 -1.61
N GLU A 120 18.22 -9.37 -2.10
CA GLU A 120 19.60 -9.75 -1.76
C GLU A 120 20.10 -9.05 -0.49
N LYS A 121 19.62 -7.83 -0.25
CA LYS A 121 20.03 -6.99 0.87
C LYS A 121 18.90 -6.06 1.29
N MET A 122 18.87 -5.73 2.59
CA MET A 122 18.01 -4.70 3.17
C MET A 122 18.83 -3.72 4.01
N GLU A 123 18.46 -2.45 3.97
CA GLU A 123 19.04 -1.39 4.80
C GLU A 123 17.95 -0.52 5.41
N VAL A 124 18.09 -0.20 6.69
CA VAL A 124 17.16 0.69 7.39
C VAL A 124 17.36 2.12 6.91
N SER A 125 16.26 2.79 6.52
CA SER A 125 16.23 4.20 6.18
C SER A 125 15.16 4.91 7.00
N ILE A 126 15.55 6.00 7.66
CA ILE A 126 14.69 6.81 8.52
C ILE A 126 14.69 8.24 8.01
N GLY A 127 13.50 8.79 7.83
CA GLY A 127 13.27 10.19 7.49
C GLY A 127 11.80 10.52 7.75
N ARG A 128 11.08 10.96 6.72
CA ARG A 128 9.59 11.10 6.81
C ARG A 128 8.87 9.76 6.91
N THR A 129 9.57 8.66 6.65
CA THR A 129 9.12 7.29 6.81
C THR A 129 10.18 6.50 7.55
N ILE A 130 9.76 5.40 8.18
CA ILE A 130 10.65 4.29 8.48
C ILE A 130 10.47 3.31 7.33
N SER A 131 11.55 2.93 6.65
CA SER A 131 11.51 2.03 5.51
C SER A 131 12.75 1.14 5.44
N LEU A 132 12.63 0.02 4.72
CA LEU A 132 13.75 -0.83 4.36
C LEU A 132 14.07 -0.62 2.89
N THR A 133 15.22 -0.05 2.58
CA THR A 133 15.76 0.01 1.21
C THR A 133 16.21 -1.38 0.80
N LEU A 134 15.94 -1.77 -0.44
CA LEU A 134 16.18 -3.11 -0.95
C LEU A 134 17.21 -3.09 -2.07
N SER A 135 17.98 -4.18 -2.17
CA SER A 135 18.74 -4.52 -3.37
C SER A 135 18.17 -5.80 -3.98
N LEU A 136 17.97 -5.80 -5.29
CA LEU A 136 17.52 -6.96 -6.07
C LEU A 136 18.64 -7.42 -7.02
N PRO A 137 18.60 -8.69 -7.47
CA PRO A 137 19.46 -9.15 -8.55
C PRO A 137 19.24 -8.29 -9.80
N LYS A 138 20.32 -7.94 -10.50
CA LYS A 138 20.28 -7.06 -11.68
C LYS A 138 19.35 -7.59 -12.77
N GLU A 139 19.23 -8.92 -12.89
CA GLU A 139 18.36 -9.59 -13.83
C GLU A 139 16.88 -9.30 -13.54
N GLN A 140 16.50 -9.27 -12.25
CA GLN A 140 15.13 -8.94 -11.84
C GLN A 140 14.82 -7.45 -12.03
N GLU A 141 15.77 -6.57 -11.72
CA GLU A 141 15.63 -5.14 -12.02
C GLU A 141 15.46 -4.89 -13.53
N ALA A 142 16.26 -5.58 -14.35
CA ALA A 142 16.17 -5.51 -15.80
C ALA A 142 14.83 -6.05 -16.32
N GLN A 143 14.29 -7.11 -15.71
CA GLN A 143 12.96 -7.65 -16.06
C GLN A 143 11.85 -6.64 -15.73
N ILE A 144 11.85 -6.04 -14.53
CA ILE A 144 10.88 -4.99 -14.16
C ILE A 144 10.95 -3.83 -15.15
N LYS A 145 12.17 -3.37 -15.48
CA LYS A 145 12.39 -2.29 -16.44
C LYS A 145 11.87 -2.64 -17.84
N LYS A 146 12.17 -3.85 -18.32
CA LYS A 146 11.73 -4.33 -19.64
C LYS A 146 10.20 -4.32 -19.77
N ILE A 147 9.49 -4.77 -18.73
CA ILE A 147 8.03 -4.81 -18.72
C ILE A 147 7.46 -3.39 -18.68
N ALA A 148 7.99 -2.52 -17.82
CA ALA A 148 7.53 -1.14 -17.75
C ALA A 148 7.74 -0.40 -19.08
N THR A 149 8.89 -0.57 -19.73
CA THR A 149 9.17 0.00 -21.06
C THR A 149 8.22 -0.56 -22.13
N PHE A 150 7.93 -1.86 -22.12
CA PHE A 150 6.95 -2.46 -23.05
C PHE A 150 5.55 -1.84 -22.89
N LEU A 151 5.20 -1.43 -21.67
CA LEU A 151 3.93 -0.81 -21.32
C LEU A 151 3.94 0.73 -21.46
N ASN A 152 5.11 1.34 -21.73
CA ASN A 152 5.38 2.79 -21.72
C ASN A 152 5.06 3.46 -20.38
N ILE A 153 5.52 2.86 -19.29
CA ILE A 153 5.35 3.34 -17.90
C ILE A 153 6.67 3.28 -17.12
N GLU A 154 7.82 3.31 -17.78
CA GLU A 154 9.14 3.20 -17.14
C GLU A 154 9.42 4.29 -16.10
N GLU A 155 8.80 5.47 -16.24
CA GLU A 155 8.89 6.58 -15.30
C GLU A 155 8.20 6.31 -13.97
N THR A 156 7.33 5.29 -13.93
CA THR A 156 6.62 4.86 -12.71
C THR A 156 7.47 3.96 -11.82
N ILE A 157 8.62 3.47 -12.30
CA ILE A 157 9.52 2.64 -11.52
C ILE A 157 10.13 3.49 -10.39
N PRO A 158 10.02 3.07 -9.11
CA PRO A 158 10.69 3.76 -8.02
C PRO A 158 12.20 3.83 -8.25
N LYS A 159 12.79 5.01 -8.01
CA LYS A 159 14.26 5.17 -8.09
C LYS A 159 15.02 4.25 -7.14
N ILE A 160 14.38 3.91 -6.02
CA ILE A 160 14.91 3.03 -4.98
C ILE A 160 13.76 2.11 -4.56
N PHE A 161 13.98 0.81 -4.68
CA PHE A 161 13.05 -0.19 -4.15
C PHE A 161 13.11 -0.18 -2.62
N HIS A 162 11.95 -0.15 -1.99
CA HIS A 162 11.84 -0.12 -0.55
C HIS A 162 10.53 -0.74 -0.06
N ILE A 163 10.51 -1.17 1.20
CA ILE A 163 9.31 -1.50 1.96
C ILE A 163 9.07 -0.37 2.95
N THR A 164 7.93 0.32 2.85
CA THR A 164 7.55 1.31 3.87
C THR A 164 6.98 0.59 5.09
N LEU A 165 7.49 0.94 6.27
CA LEU A 165 7.07 0.36 7.55
C LEU A 165 6.21 1.31 8.38
N ALA A 166 6.47 2.62 8.28
CA ALA A 166 5.73 3.65 8.98
C ALA A 166 5.83 5.00 8.27
N TYR A 167 4.81 5.85 8.45
CA TYR A 167 4.81 7.25 7.99
C TYR A 167 4.90 8.21 9.18
N SER A 168 5.57 9.34 9.05
CA SER A 168 5.57 10.37 10.09
C SER A 168 4.15 10.87 10.36
N ARG A 169 3.78 11.03 11.65
CA ARG A 169 2.44 11.48 12.06
C ARG A 169 2.17 12.95 11.78
N PHE A 170 3.18 13.81 11.83
CA PHE A 170 2.98 15.25 11.76
C PHE A 170 3.63 15.83 10.49
N LYS A 171 2.87 16.65 9.76
CA LYS A 171 3.32 17.33 8.55
C LYS A 171 4.16 18.60 8.78
N ARG A 172 4.53 18.90 10.03
CA ARG A 172 5.14 20.20 10.35
C ARG A 172 6.67 20.15 10.25
N ALA A 173 7.16 20.98 9.31
CA ALA A 173 8.54 21.46 9.14
C ALA A 173 9.63 20.40 8.84
N PRO A 174 10.71 20.75 8.12
CA PRO A 174 11.73 19.80 7.65
C PRO A 174 12.52 19.08 8.76
N TYR A 175 12.25 19.37 10.03
CA TYR A 175 12.92 18.81 11.20
C TYR A 175 11.88 18.54 12.29
N ILE A 176 11.14 17.43 12.17
CA ILE A 176 10.91 16.66 13.40
C ILE A 176 12.26 16.00 13.61
N GLU A 177 13.12 16.62 14.41
CA GLU A 177 14.31 15.96 14.93
C GLU A 177 13.83 14.81 15.81
N ILE A 178 13.56 13.68 15.15
CA ILE A 178 13.61 12.39 15.80
C ILE A 178 15.01 12.34 16.38
N SER A 179 15.10 12.29 17.71
CA SER A 179 16.39 12.31 18.38
C SER A 179 17.31 11.26 17.76
N GLU A 180 18.59 11.57 17.60
CA GLU A 180 19.58 10.61 17.09
C GLU A 180 19.52 9.29 17.88
N GLN A 181 19.19 9.38 19.18
CA GLN A 181 18.93 8.25 20.04
C GLN A 181 17.77 7.36 19.54
N LEU A 182 16.62 7.94 19.20
CA LEU A 182 15.48 7.18 18.68
C LEU A 182 15.79 6.58 17.30
N GLN A 183 16.51 7.31 16.44
CA GLN A 183 16.95 6.78 15.15
C GLN A 183 17.92 5.60 15.32
N ALA A 184 18.87 5.70 16.25
CA ALA A 184 19.80 4.63 16.58
C ALA A 184 19.09 3.40 17.16
N GLU A 185 18.09 3.60 18.03
CA GLU A 185 17.26 2.53 18.58
C GLU A 185 16.48 1.79 17.50
N ILE A 186 15.77 2.53 16.63
CA ILE A 186 15.03 1.96 15.50
C ILE A 186 15.98 1.17 14.59
N THR A 187 17.11 1.77 14.24
CA THR A 187 18.09 1.13 13.35
C THR A 187 18.66 -0.14 13.97
N LYS A 188 19.02 -0.11 15.25
CA LYS A 188 19.58 -1.25 15.97
C LYS A 188 18.59 -2.42 16.02
N GLU A 189 17.34 -2.19 16.43
CA GLU A 189 16.36 -3.27 16.56
C GLU A 189 15.91 -3.81 15.19
N LEU A 190 15.72 -2.95 14.19
CA LEU A 190 15.43 -3.42 12.83
C LEU A 190 16.59 -4.21 12.24
N ASN A 191 17.85 -3.79 12.44
CA ASN A 191 19.02 -4.56 11.98
C ASN A 191 19.14 -5.91 12.70
N LYS A 192 18.75 -6.01 13.97
CA LYS A 192 18.68 -7.29 14.69
C LYS A 192 17.63 -8.23 14.08
N ILE A 193 16.49 -7.70 13.63
CA ILE A 193 15.47 -8.49 12.92
C ILE A 193 16.00 -8.93 11.55
N ILE A 194 16.56 -8.00 10.77
CA ILE A 194 17.14 -8.27 9.44
C ILE A 194 18.27 -9.30 9.53
N GLY A 195 19.13 -9.22 10.56
CA GLY A 195 20.26 -10.13 10.76
C GLY A 195 19.86 -11.60 11.01
N LYS A 196 18.58 -11.88 11.25
CA LYS A 196 18.06 -13.26 11.38
C LYS A 196 17.60 -13.84 10.04
N ILE A 197 17.51 -13.03 8.99
CA ILE A 197 17.03 -13.44 7.67
C ILE A 197 18.13 -14.18 6.93
N LYS A 198 17.78 -15.33 6.35
CA LYS A 198 18.61 -15.98 5.34
C LYS A 198 18.31 -15.35 3.98
N PHE A 199 19.29 -14.64 3.43
CA PHE A 199 19.19 -14.09 2.09
C PHE A 199 19.51 -15.15 1.01
N PRO A 200 18.90 -15.04 -0.20
CA PRO A 200 17.96 -14.00 -0.57
C PRO A 200 16.55 -14.23 0.00
N LEU A 201 15.83 -13.14 0.31
CA LEU A 201 14.46 -13.20 0.82
C LEU A 201 13.46 -13.05 -0.32
N GLU A 202 12.79 -14.14 -0.67
CA GLU A 202 11.78 -14.13 -1.72
C GLU A 202 10.43 -13.62 -1.22
N ILE A 203 9.86 -12.60 -1.88
CA ILE A 203 8.52 -12.08 -1.59
C ILE A 203 7.49 -12.58 -2.63
N ALA A 204 6.23 -12.17 -2.52
CA ALA A 204 5.17 -12.66 -3.41
C ALA A 204 5.39 -12.22 -4.87
N GLU A 205 4.67 -12.83 -5.80
CA GLU A 205 4.66 -12.34 -7.18
C GLU A 205 4.18 -10.88 -7.23
N TYR A 206 4.71 -10.07 -8.16
CA TYR A 206 4.14 -8.74 -8.36
C TYR A 206 2.71 -8.83 -8.92
N THR A 207 1.86 -7.88 -8.56
CA THR A 207 0.46 -7.87 -8.99
C THR A 207 -0.04 -6.45 -9.11
N LEU A 208 -0.99 -6.24 -10.03
CA LEU A 208 -1.73 -5.00 -10.10
C LEU A 208 -2.70 -4.94 -8.92
N CYS A 209 -2.68 -3.82 -8.20
CA CYS A 209 -3.50 -3.56 -7.04
C CYS A 209 -4.14 -2.18 -7.14
N TYR A 210 -5.29 -2.01 -6.49
CA TYR A 210 -5.81 -0.69 -6.11
C TYR A 210 -5.62 -0.49 -4.61
N PHE A 211 -5.77 0.74 -4.14
CA PHE A 211 -5.80 1.05 -2.72
C PHE A 211 -6.65 2.30 -2.47
N ASN A 212 -7.30 2.36 -1.30
CA ASN A 212 -8.07 3.55 -0.85
C ASN A 212 -7.26 4.42 0.11
N ASP A 213 -6.28 3.82 0.78
CA ASP A 213 -5.30 4.45 1.65
C ASP A 213 -4.04 3.56 1.69
N MET A 214 -3.08 3.82 2.59
CA MET A 214 -1.82 3.08 2.62
C MET A 214 -1.88 1.74 3.37
N THR A 215 -3.02 1.37 3.95
CA THR A 215 -3.13 0.25 4.90
C THR A 215 -3.50 -1.08 4.24
N ALA A 216 -3.98 -1.08 3.00
CA ALA A 216 -4.35 -2.29 2.27
C ALA A 216 -4.21 -2.11 0.76
N PHE A 217 -3.81 -3.18 0.08
CA PHE A 217 -3.60 -3.22 -1.37
C PHE A 217 -4.28 -4.47 -1.95
N PRO A 218 -5.61 -4.45 -2.15
CA PRO A 218 -6.29 -5.58 -2.77
C PRO A 218 -5.85 -5.79 -4.22
N LEU A 219 -5.73 -7.05 -4.62
CA LEU A 219 -5.50 -7.45 -5.99
C LEU A 219 -6.59 -6.89 -6.91
N TRP A 220 -6.20 -6.45 -8.10
CA TRP A 220 -7.10 -5.89 -9.09
C TRP A 220 -6.91 -6.53 -10.46
N ASP A 221 -7.99 -7.07 -11.00
CA ASP A 221 -8.04 -7.66 -12.35
C ASP A 221 -8.25 -6.63 -13.46
N ALA A 222 -8.50 -5.36 -13.10
CA ALA A 222 -8.85 -4.27 -14.00
C ALA A 222 -10.15 -4.50 -14.81
N GLU A 223 -11.04 -5.39 -14.37
CA GLU A 223 -12.32 -5.62 -15.05
C GLU A 223 -13.33 -4.50 -14.76
N ASN A 224 -13.36 -4.02 -13.52
CA ASN A 224 -14.25 -2.94 -13.07
C ASN A 224 -13.47 -1.84 -12.37
N ASN A 225 -13.99 -0.62 -12.40
CA ASN A 225 -13.44 0.50 -11.65
C ASN A 225 -13.76 0.33 -10.14
N PRO A 226 -12.76 0.20 -9.25
CA PRO A 226 -12.99 -0.01 -7.81
C PRO A 226 -13.40 1.28 -7.08
N PHE A 227 -13.37 2.43 -7.75
CA PHE A 227 -13.68 3.76 -7.19
C PHE A 227 -15.00 4.34 -7.69
N THR A 228 -15.90 3.52 -8.25
CA THR A 228 -17.26 3.93 -8.65
C THR A 228 -18.29 3.76 -7.54
N GLN A 229 -17.91 3.13 -6.43
CA GLN A 229 -18.81 2.93 -5.30
C GLN A 229 -18.72 4.11 -4.32
N THR A 230 -19.77 4.94 -4.31
CA THR A 230 -20.23 5.66 -3.11
C THR A 230 -20.82 4.65 -2.12
N GLN A 231 -20.02 3.69 -1.65
CA GLN A 231 -20.45 2.81 -0.57
C GLN A 231 -19.85 3.35 0.73
N SER A 232 -20.75 3.81 1.60
CA SER A 232 -20.47 4.02 3.02
C SER A 232 -19.73 2.80 3.57
N PRO A 233 -18.77 2.98 4.50
CA PRO A 233 -18.00 1.88 5.05
C PRO A 233 -18.92 1.05 5.96
N GLN A 234 -19.60 0.06 5.40
CA GLN A 234 -20.10 -1.06 6.15
C GLN A 234 -19.28 -2.29 5.75
N HIS A 235 -18.70 -2.89 6.78
CA HIS A 235 -17.88 -4.09 6.75
C HIS A 235 -18.53 -5.21 5.93
N ASP A 236 -18.04 -5.46 4.72
CA ASP A 236 -18.22 -6.75 4.07
C ASP A 236 -17.08 -7.69 4.51
N LEU A 237 -17.23 -8.19 5.74
CA LEU A 237 -16.60 -9.44 6.16
C LEU A 237 -17.43 -10.58 5.58
N ARG A 238 -17.14 -10.96 4.34
CA ARG A 238 -17.62 -12.23 3.76
C ARG A 238 -16.49 -12.95 3.07
N PHE A 239 -15.61 -13.57 3.85
CA PHE A 239 -14.92 -14.80 3.44
C PHE A 239 -14.62 -15.64 4.69
N ILE A 240 -14.92 -16.94 4.56
CA ILE A 240 -14.93 -18.04 5.55
C ILE A 240 -16.29 -18.19 6.27
N GLN A 241 -17.25 -18.84 5.58
CA GLN A 241 -18.19 -19.73 6.24
C GLN A 241 -17.53 -21.10 6.30
N GLU A 242 -17.17 -21.53 7.51
CA GLU A 242 -16.97 -22.95 7.82
C GLU A 242 -18.27 -23.48 8.42
N ASP A 243 -18.57 -24.73 8.06
CA ASP A 243 -19.71 -25.54 8.48
C ASP A 243 -19.94 -25.53 9.99
N GLY A 244 -21.20 -25.41 10.37
CA GLY A 244 -21.67 -25.52 11.74
C GLY A 244 -23.18 -25.63 11.77
N THR A 245 -23.68 -26.81 11.43
CA THR A 245 -25.06 -27.22 11.68
C THR A 245 -25.39 -27.11 13.18
N VAL A 246 -26.27 -26.19 13.55
CA VAL A 246 -27.07 -26.31 14.77
C VAL A 246 -28.50 -25.91 14.45
N THR A 247 -29.37 -26.88 14.65
CA THR A 247 -30.82 -26.86 14.52
C THR A 247 -31.48 -25.79 15.38
N ASP A 248 -32.39 -25.08 14.73
CA ASP A 248 -33.36 -24.12 15.28
C ASP A 248 -34.60 -24.90 15.74
N GLU A 249 -34.92 -24.86 17.03
CA GLU A 249 -36.29 -25.11 17.51
C GLU A 249 -36.77 -23.88 18.28
N ARG A 250 -37.91 -23.38 17.80
CA ARG A 250 -38.59 -22.13 18.14
C ARG A 250 -39.48 -22.27 19.38
N GLN A 251 -39.62 -21.12 20.08
CA GLN A 251 -40.85 -20.52 20.67
C GLN A 251 -41.59 -21.37 21.73
N GLU A 252 -42.26 -20.87 22.77
CA GLU A 252 -42.93 -19.61 23.09
C GLU A 252 -43.41 -19.76 24.56
N HIS A 253 -43.36 -18.72 25.39
CA HIS A 253 -44.52 -18.26 26.16
C HIS A 253 -44.20 -17.06 27.06
N ASP A 254 -44.93 -15.97 26.79
CA ASP A 254 -45.14 -14.82 27.66
C ASP A 254 -45.93 -15.19 28.93
N HIS A 255 -45.56 -14.64 30.09
CA HIS A 255 -46.33 -13.60 30.80
C HIS A 255 -45.81 -13.35 32.24
N GLU A 256 -45.67 -12.05 32.55
CA GLU A 256 -45.94 -11.36 33.82
C GLU A 256 -45.83 -12.11 35.16
N THR A 257 -44.98 -11.63 36.08
CA THR A 257 -45.46 -11.06 37.35
C THR A 257 -44.43 -10.15 38.04
N MET A 258 -44.97 -9.24 38.84
CA MET A 258 -44.40 -8.07 39.49
C MET A 258 -43.27 -8.28 40.52
N LEU A 259 -42.52 -7.20 40.71
CA LEU A 259 -41.83 -6.77 41.94
C LEU A 259 -42.56 -7.13 43.23
N THR A 260 -41.85 -7.71 44.21
CA THR A 260 -41.70 -7.16 45.58
C THR A 260 -40.67 -7.94 46.41
N ILE A 261 -39.75 -7.17 47.03
CA ILE A 261 -38.86 -7.41 48.20
C ILE A 261 -37.99 -8.67 48.20
#